data_AF-B4I895-F1
#
_entry.id   AF-B4I895-F1
#
_cell.length_a   1.000
_cell.length_b   1.000
_cell.length_c   1.000
_cell.angle_alpha   90.00
_cell.angle_beta   90.00
_cell.angle_gamma   90.00
#
_symmetry.space_group_name_H-M   'P 1'
#
loop_
_entity.id
_entity.type
_entity.pdbx_description
1 polymer ?
#
loop_
_entity_poly.entity_id
_entity_poly.type
_entity_poly.pdbx_seq_one_letter_code
_entity_poly.pdbx_strand_id
1 'polypeptide(L)'
;MSEEERARYLQMRADMEEETRRRKMQLISMYMKNKLKREDAFGRLNMAKINQEWRSILRQVKIQELRREIVDVESFFQEALKRKDQVIHRLIAHIESTEDMYANLQQSHMENITRIVDTHRDRIEFFRTIYEDDKQAVLSQWEQDSAAFKEMHAQKQQQLECVFYQLEENTDGGIRDNHERFLDRCEDLKSGMQLQLEQITSRGEARLEKLWQEYQGVLAGYCQHIEGFYSEYVDLKQRDEEAALQISQQTHEIEHLVDQLANLRLVSEEFYIKQQGQLEQRQAIKQQLTDRLRELRTCVEQEVSRDHQLFKLMSVESYNALEFLQETVAKGETLAQLSAVCAKMETQRERMFQLPEISKEIIEIRDVEDQGNGSLADPATDLLKDEVAVVPQMESFWRRVNNVAVDVACLKQQKRRLEAENSQLKAQLQDYLVNLNIAHGSNSHVHSYLARRPKSMSVDRVSRLQLQPKLVKSAQPTGRRPPAPTPPTFHLHPERSRAPAFEANLSNVVRSRTLARGKMNLARMD
;
A
#
# COMPACT_ATOMS: atom_id res chain seq x y z
N MET A 1 136.34 -84.72 9.21
CA MET A 1 135.09 -83.97 9.04
C MET A 1 135.31 -82.57 9.59
N SER A 2 135.50 -81.62 8.68
CA SER A 2 135.88 -80.24 8.98
C SER A 2 134.75 -79.53 9.73
N GLU A 3 135.05 -78.61 10.62
CA GLU A 3 134.07 -77.83 11.40
C GLU A 3 133.05 -77.10 10.50
N GLU A 4 133.42 -76.83 9.25
CA GLU A 4 132.54 -76.28 8.20
C GLU A 4 131.38 -77.21 7.80
N GLU A 5 131.60 -78.53 7.80
CA GLU A 5 130.58 -79.51 7.42
C GLU A 5 129.52 -79.67 8.53
N ARG A 6 129.93 -79.47 9.78
CA ARG A 6 129.05 -79.52 10.96
C ARG A 6 128.19 -78.26 11.09
N ALA A 7 128.77 -77.10 10.80
CA ALA A 7 128.05 -75.83 10.72
C ALA A 7 127.01 -75.84 9.58
N ARG A 8 127.37 -76.34 8.40
CA ARG A 8 126.42 -76.49 7.28
C ARG A 8 125.29 -77.46 7.58
N TYR A 9 125.56 -78.57 8.29
CA TYR A 9 124.51 -79.51 8.69
C TYR A 9 123.55 -78.91 9.72
N LEU A 10 124.05 -78.17 10.71
CA LEU A 10 123.22 -77.47 11.70
C LEU A 10 122.40 -76.35 11.06
N GLN A 11 122.97 -75.64 10.08
CA GLN A 11 122.27 -74.61 9.31
C GLN A 11 121.20 -75.21 8.41
N MET A 12 121.50 -76.28 7.68
CA MET A 12 120.51 -77.02 6.88
C MET A 12 119.38 -77.59 7.74
N ARG A 13 119.69 -78.06 8.96
CA ARG A 13 118.66 -78.51 9.92
C ARG A 13 117.80 -77.35 10.43
N ALA A 14 118.42 -76.21 10.77
CA ALA A 14 117.70 -75.00 11.17
C ALA A 14 116.81 -74.46 10.04
N ASP A 15 117.30 -74.45 8.80
CA ASP A 15 116.55 -74.04 7.61
C ASP A 15 115.39 -75.01 7.32
N MET A 16 115.58 -76.31 7.48
CA MET A 16 114.51 -77.31 7.37
C MET A 16 113.46 -77.17 8.50
N GLU A 17 113.89 -76.88 9.73
CA GLU A 17 112.98 -76.61 10.85
C GLU A 17 112.24 -75.27 10.69
N GLU A 18 112.88 -74.24 10.13
CA GLU A 18 112.23 -72.98 9.77
C GLU A 18 111.28 -73.13 8.59
N GLU A 19 111.64 -73.88 7.56
CA GLU A 19 110.75 -74.17 6.43
C GLU A 19 109.55 -74.98 6.86
N THR A 20 109.72 -75.99 7.72
CA THR A 20 108.59 -76.74 8.28
C THR A 20 107.72 -75.86 9.17
N ARG A 21 108.31 -74.92 9.96
CA ARG A 21 107.57 -73.91 10.72
C ARG A 21 106.79 -72.95 9.80
N ARG A 22 107.41 -72.47 8.71
CA ARG A 22 106.77 -71.61 7.70
C ARG A 22 105.64 -72.32 6.97
N ARG A 23 105.83 -73.57 6.55
CA ARG A 23 104.79 -74.41 5.92
C ARG A 23 103.63 -74.65 6.87
N LYS A 24 103.89 -74.94 8.16
CA LYS A 24 102.85 -75.04 9.20
C LYS A 24 102.09 -73.72 9.37
N MET A 25 102.80 -72.60 9.43
CA MET A 25 102.19 -71.27 9.58
C MET A 25 101.37 -70.86 8.34
N GLN A 26 101.86 -71.16 7.14
CA GLN A 26 101.12 -70.96 5.88
C GLN A 26 99.86 -71.83 5.81
N LEU A 27 99.93 -73.09 6.25
CA LEU A 27 98.78 -73.98 6.29
C LEU A 27 97.71 -73.46 7.27
N ILE A 28 98.11 -72.99 8.46
CA ILE A 28 97.21 -72.37 9.44
C ILE A 28 96.59 -71.09 8.88
N SER A 29 97.38 -70.22 8.25
CA SER A 29 96.89 -68.98 7.62
C SER A 29 95.90 -69.26 6.49
N MET A 30 96.20 -70.24 5.62
CA MET A 30 95.30 -70.64 4.54
C MET A 30 94.01 -71.26 5.07
N TYR A 31 94.09 -72.09 6.12
CA TYR A 31 92.92 -72.62 6.81
C TYR A 31 92.07 -71.49 7.40
N MET A 32 92.68 -70.52 8.10
CA MET A 32 91.98 -69.38 8.68
C MET A 32 91.32 -68.51 7.61
N LYS A 33 92.01 -68.22 6.50
CA LYS A 33 91.46 -67.46 5.36
C LYS A 33 90.27 -68.20 4.72
N ASN A 34 90.36 -69.52 4.57
CA ASN A 34 89.26 -70.33 4.03
C ASN A 34 88.09 -70.45 5.00
N LYS A 35 88.36 -70.45 6.32
CA LYS A 35 87.33 -70.39 7.36
C LYS A 35 86.61 -69.03 7.34
N LEU A 36 87.36 -67.93 7.30
CA LEU A 36 86.82 -66.57 7.18
C LEU A 36 85.97 -66.39 5.92
N LYS A 37 86.44 -66.87 4.76
CA LYS A 37 85.65 -66.80 3.51
C LYS A 37 84.34 -67.59 3.60
N ARG A 38 84.35 -68.75 4.26
CA ARG A 38 83.14 -69.54 4.50
C ARG A 38 82.20 -68.80 5.45
N GLU A 39 82.70 -68.26 6.55
CA GLU A 39 81.91 -67.47 7.48
C GLU A 39 81.33 -66.21 6.83
N ASP A 40 82.08 -65.49 5.98
CA ASP A 40 81.56 -64.34 5.22
C ASP A 40 80.48 -64.77 4.19
N ALA A 41 80.70 -65.86 3.45
CA ALA A 41 79.69 -66.40 2.54
C ALA A 41 78.41 -66.83 3.27
N PHE A 42 78.54 -67.50 4.43
CA PHE A 42 77.41 -67.83 5.29
C PHE A 42 76.75 -66.59 5.88
N GLY A 43 77.52 -65.56 6.25
CA GLY A 43 77.02 -64.27 6.71
C GLY A 43 76.16 -63.58 5.66
N ARG A 44 76.62 -63.52 4.41
CA ARG A 44 75.85 -62.96 3.28
C ARG A 44 74.59 -63.75 2.98
N LEU A 45 74.68 -65.08 2.96
CA LEU A 45 73.52 -65.95 2.76
C LEU A 45 72.48 -65.75 3.88
N ASN A 46 72.92 -65.76 5.14
CA ASN A 46 72.04 -65.56 6.29
C ASN A 46 71.42 -64.15 6.28
N MET A 47 72.18 -63.13 5.92
CA MET A 47 71.66 -61.77 5.75
C MET A 47 70.60 -61.70 4.65
N ALA A 48 70.82 -62.35 3.51
CA ALA A 48 69.83 -62.40 2.44
C ALA A 48 68.54 -63.13 2.85
N LYS A 49 68.67 -64.24 3.58
CA LYS A 49 67.51 -64.97 4.14
C LYS A 49 66.74 -64.11 5.14
N ILE A 50 67.43 -63.50 6.10
CA ILE A 50 66.84 -62.60 7.10
C ILE A 50 66.12 -61.43 6.40
N ASN A 51 66.75 -60.80 5.41
CA ASN A 51 66.13 -59.72 4.64
C ASN A 51 64.89 -60.18 3.84
N GLN A 52 64.89 -61.39 3.30
CA GLN A 52 63.73 -61.94 2.59
C GLN A 52 62.57 -62.19 3.55
N GLU A 53 62.83 -62.76 4.73
CA GLU A 53 61.83 -62.93 5.78
C GLU A 53 61.29 -61.58 6.26
N TRP A 54 62.16 -60.59 6.51
CA TRP A 54 61.74 -59.23 6.87
C TRP A 54 60.86 -58.58 5.79
N ARG A 55 61.21 -58.72 4.51
CA ARG A 55 60.36 -58.22 3.41
C ARG A 55 59.00 -58.91 3.38
N SER A 56 58.95 -60.22 3.67
CA SER A 56 57.70 -60.97 3.76
C SER A 56 56.82 -60.43 4.88
N ILE A 57 57.39 -60.30 6.09
CA ILE A 57 56.71 -59.77 7.27
C ILE A 57 56.23 -58.33 7.03
N LEU A 58 57.10 -57.45 6.51
CA LEU A 58 56.75 -56.04 6.25
C LEU A 58 55.65 -55.91 5.19
N ARG A 59 55.66 -56.72 4.13
CA ARG A 59 54.56 -56.74 3.15
C ARG A 59 53.26 -57.22 3.77
N GLN A 60 53.31 -58.25 4.61
CA GLN A 60 52.12 -58.76 5.29
C GLN A 60 51.51 -57.71 6.23
N VAL A 61 52.35 -57.04 7.03
CA VAL A 61 51.94 -55.92 7.88
C VAL A 61 51.36 -54.79 7.03
N LYS A 62 52.04 -54.38 5.94
CA LYS A 62 51.53 -53.29 5.08
C LYS A 62 50.21 -53.63 4.41
N ILE A 63 50.02 -54.88 3.97
CA ILE A 63 48.73 -55.33 3.42
C ILE A 63 47.63 -55.28 4.48
N GLN A 64 47.92 -55.64 5.73
CA GLN A 64 46.95 -55.53 6.82
C GLN A 64 46.61 -54.06 7.14
N GLU A 65 47.60 -53.17 7.16
CA GLU A 65 47.39 -51.73 7.30
C GLU A 65 46.50 -51.19 6.19
N LEU A 66 46.84 -51.44 4.93
CA LEU A 66 46.05 -50.97 3.77
C LEU A 66 44.62 -51.51 3.79
N ARG A 67 44.40 -52.75 4.24
CA ARG A 67 43.04 -53.29 4.41
C ARG A 67 42.25 -52.56 5.48
N ARG A 68 42.89 -52.20 6.61
CA ARG A 68 42.25 -51.39 7.65
C ARG A 68 41.91 -50.01 7.12
N GLU A 69 42.86 -49.35 6.46
CA GLU A 69 42.64 -48.04 5.83
C GLU A 69 41.46 -48.07 4.84
N ILE A 70 41.34 -49.11 4.01
CA ILE A 70 40.20 -49.26 3.07
C ILE A 70 38.87 -49.39 3.84
N VAL A 71 38.82 -50.19 4.91
CA VAL A 71 37.60 -50.35 5.73
C VAL A 71 37.25 -49.05 6.44
N ASP A 72 38.24 -48.32 6.96
CA ASP A 72 38.03 -47.03 7.61
C ASP A 72 37.46 -46.02 6.60
N VAL A 73 38.03 -45.95 5.39
CA VAL A 73 37.53 -45.11 4.30
C VAL A 73 36.13 -45.52 3.85
N GLU A 74 35.84 -46.82 3.73
CA GLU A 74 34.50 -47.33 3.43
C GLU A 74 33.49 -46.88 4.49
N SER A 75 33.83 -47.03 5.77
CA SER A 75 32.97 -46.62 6.88
C SER A 75 32.70 -45.11 6.86
N PHE A 76 33.72 -44.29 6.59
CA PHE A 76 33.61 -42.85 6.44
C PHE A 76 32.64 -42.49 5.30
N PHE A 77 32.77 -43.13 4.14
CA PHE A 77 31.87 -42.88 3.02
C PHE A 77 30.44 -43.35 3.31
N GLN A 78 30.24 -44.48 3.97
CA GLN A 78 28.91 -44.95 4.36
C GLN A 78 28.23 -43.97 5.32
N GLU A 79 28.96 -43.43 6.29
CA GLU A 79 28.42 -42.39 7.18
C GLU A 79 28.10 -41.09 6.42
N ALA A 80 28.99 -40.66 5.52
CA ALA A 80 28.75 -39.48 4.70
C ALA A 80 27.51 -39.64 3.81
N LEU A 81 27.31 -40.82 3.22
CA LEU A 81 26.10 -41.15 2.46
C LEU A 81 24.86 -41.12 3.36
N LYS A 82 24.89 -41.77 4.53
CA LYS A 82 23.76 -41.73 5.48
C LYS A 82 23.39 -40.31 5.88
N ARG A 83 24.37 -39.43 6.16
CA ARG A 83 24.12 -38.02 6.47
C ARG A 83 23.46 -37.31 5.29
N LYS A 84 23.93 -37.54 4.06
CA LYS A 84 23.33 -36.97 2.85
C LYS A 84 21.91 -37.48 2.61
N ASP A 85 21.66 -38.78 2.76
CA ASP A 85 20.32 -39.37 2.62
C ASP A 85 19.35 -38.81 3.65
N GLN A 86 19.78 -38.60 4.89
CA GLN A 86 18.98 -37.93 5.92
C GLN A 86 18.62 -36.50 5.53
N VAL A 87 19.58 -35.74 4.97
CA VAL A 87 19.31 -34.39 4.46
C VAL A 87 18.31 -34.44 3.30
N ILE A 88 18.46 -35.37 2.36
CA ILE A 88 17.52 -35.55 1.25
C ILE A 88 16.12 -35.87 1.77
N HIS A 89 15.97 -36.80 2.71
CA HIS A 89 14.67 -37.13 3.29
C HIS A 89 14.03 -35.94 4.01
N ARG A 90 14.81 -35.15 4.75
CA ARG A 90 14.29 -33.92 5.39
C ARG A 90 13.84 -32.91 4.32
N LEU A 91 14.62 -32.73 3.26
CA LEU A 91 14.25 -31.82 2.17
C LEU A 91 12.97 -32.27 1.46
N ILE A 92 12.81 -33.57 1.20
CA ILE A 92 11.57 -34.12 0.61
C ILE A 92 10.38 -33.85 1.52
N ALA A 93 10.48 -34.17 2.82
CA ALA A 93 9.40 -33.92 3.78
C ALA A 93 9.06 -32.41 3.89
N HIS A 94 10.06 -31.54 3.82
CA HIS A 94 9.84 -30.10 3.76
C HIS A 94 9.10 -29.68 2.49
N ILE A 95 9.48 -30.22 1.33
CA ILE A 95 8.79 -29.94 0.06
C ILE A 95 7.33 -30.37 0.15
N GLU A 96 7.05 -31.60 0.57
CA GLU A 96 5.69 -32.12 0.75
C GLU A 96 4.87 -31.23 1.69
N SER A 97 5.43 -30.85 2.85
CA SER A 97 4.76 -29.94 3.78
C SER A 97 4.49 -28.55 3.18
N THR A 98 5.43 -28.01 2.38
CA THR A 98 5.22 -26.72 1.70
C THR A 98 4.17 -26.80 0.60
N GLU A 99 4.09 -27.91 -0.12
CA GLU A 99 3.06 -28.16 -1.13
C GLU A 99 1.68 -28.26 -0.48
N ASP A 100 1.55 -28.98 0.64
CA ASP A 100 0.31 -29.05 1.42
C ASP A 100 -0.13 -27.67 1.94
N MET A 101 0.82 -26.88 2.47
CA MET A 101 0.54 -25.51 2.90
C MET A 101 0.09 -24.64 1.73
N TYR A 102 0.72 -24.75 0.56
CA TYR A 102 0.35 -24.02 -0.64
C TYR A 102 -1.05 -24.42 -1.14
N ALA A 103 -1.35 -25.72 -1.20
CA ALA A 103 -2.66 -26.24 -1.59
C ALA A 103 -3.78 -25.73 -0.65
N ASN A 104 -3.55 -25.76 0.66
CA ASN A 104 -4.49 -25.24 1.66
C ASN A 104 -4.70 -23.72 1.52
N LEU A 105 -3.63 -22.96 1.32
CA LEU A 105 -3.71 -21.51 1.11
C LEU A 105 -4.50 -21.20 -0.15
N GLN A 106 -4.22 -21.91 -1.25
CA GLN A 106 -4.92 -21.73 -2.52
C GLN A 106 -6.41 -22.07 -2.38
N GLN A 107 -6.74 -23.16 -1.69
CA GLN A 107 -8.14 -23.52 -1.41
C GLN A 107 -8.83 -22.43 -0.59
N SER A 108 -8.21 -21.96 0.50
CA SER A 108 -8.77 -20.90 1.35
C SER A 108 -9.00 -19.60 0.56
N HIS A 109 -8.03 -19.22 -0.29
CA HIS A 109 -8.16 -18.06 -1.16
C HIS A 109 -9.32 -18.22 -2.17
N MET A 110 -9.45 -19.40 -2.79
CA MET A 110 -10.55 -19.69 -3.71
C MET A 110 -11.92 -19.63 -3.02
N GLU A 111 -12.02 -20.17 -1.80
CA GLU A 111 -13.23 -20.08 -0.97
C GLU A 111 -13.57 -18.61 -0.64
N ASN A 112 -12.58 -17.80 -0.29
CA ASN A 112 -12.79 -16.37 -0.03
C ASN A 112 -13.27 -15.62 -1.27
N ILE A 113 -12.67 -15.88 -2.44
CA ILE A 113 -13.16 -15.33 -3.71
C ILE A 113 -14.60 -15.76 -3.97
N THR A 114 -14.92 -17.03 -3.74
CA THR A 114 -16.28 -17.56 -3.94
C THR A 114 -17.29 -16.83 -3.04
N ARG A 115 -16.97 -16.64 -1.76
CA ARG A 115 -17.79 -15.86 -0.82
C ARG A 115 -18.00 -14.42 -1.27
N ILE A 116 -16.96 -13.77 -1.80
CA ILE A 116 -17.05 -12.41 -2.34
C ILE A 116 -18.01 -12.40 -3.54
N VAL A 117 -17.85 -13.34 -4.48
CA VAL A 117 -18.72 -13.48 -5.66
C VAL A 117 -20.17 -13.69 -5.25
N ASP A 118 -20.43 -14.56 -4.28
CA ASP A 118 -21.79 -14.83 -3.78
C ASP A 118 -22.39 -13.59 -3.11
N THR A 119 -21.63 -12.87 -2.28
CA THR A 119 -22.08 -11.60 -1.67
C THR A 119 -22.45 -10.56 -2.73
N HIS A 120 -21.66 -10.47 -3.80
CA HIS A 120 -21.97 -9.56 -4.91
C HIS A 120 -23.18 -10.02 -5.72
N ARG A 121 -23.35 -11.33 -5.94
CA ARG A 121 -24.54 -11.89 -6.58
C ARG A 121 -25.79 -11.57 -5.78
N ASP A 122 -25.78 -11.80 -4.46
CA ASP A 122 -26.89 -11.49 -3.56
C ASP A 122 -27.23 -10.00 -3.60
N ARG A 123 -26.23 -9.13 -3.61
CA ARG A 123 -26.42 -7.68 -3.73
C ARG A 123 -27.04 -7.27 -5.06
N ILE A 124 -26.62 -7.89 -6.16
CA ILE A 124 -27.20 -7.64 -7.50
C ILE A 124 -28.65 -8.11 -7.52
N GLU A 125 -28.96 -9.29 -6.97
CA GLU A 125 -30.32 -9.81 -6.92
C GLU A 125 -31.23 -8.93 -6.03
N PHE A 126 -30.70 -8.42 -4.92
CA PHE A 126 -31.40 -7.44 -4.09
C PHE A 126 -31.73 -6.14 -4.84
N PHE A 127 -30.78 -5.59 -5.62
CA PHE A 127 -31.08 -4.40 -6.42
C PHE A 127 -32.05 -4.69 -7.57
N ARG A 128 -31.96 -5.88 -8.16
CA ARG A 128 -32.87 -6.31 -9.21
C ARG A 128 -34.30 -6.42 -8.68
N THR A 129 -34.49 -7.06 -7.54
CA THR A 129 -35.81 -7.21 -6.90
C THR A 129 -36.40 -5.85 -6.55
N ILE A 130 -35.63 -4.95 -5.92
CA ILE A 130 -36.09 -3.57 -5.64
C ILE A 130 -36.48 -2.85 -6.93
N TYR A 131 -35.67 -2.94 -7.98
CA TYR A 131 -35.98 -2.29 -9.26
C TYR A 131 -37.25 -2.87 -9.90
N GLU A 132 -37.44 -4.19 -9.85
CA GLU A 132 -38.64 -4.84 -10.37
C GLU A 132 -39.89 -4.42 -9.57
N ASP A 133 -39.78 -4.32 -8.25
CA ASP A 133 -40.85 -3.86 -7.36
C ASP A 133 -41.19 -2.38 -7.62
N ASP A 134 -40.18 -1.49 -7.68
CA ASP A 134 -40.36 -0.07 -7.98
C ASP A 134 -40.99 0.14 -9.36
N LYS A 135 -40.52 -0.62 -10.37
CA LYS A 135 -41.09 -0.61 -11.71
C LYS A 135 -42.56 -1.02 -11.68
N GLN A 136 -42.91 -2.09 -10.97
CA GLN A 136 -44.30 -2.55 -10.86
C GLN A 136 -45.17 -1.52 -10.11
N ALA A 137 -44.66 -0.91 -9.04
CA ALA A 137 -45.35 0.14 -8.31
C ALA A 137 -45.67 1.33 -9.22
N VAL A 138 -44.69 1.85 -9.97
CA VAL A 138 -44.89 2.97 -10.91
C VAL A 138 -45.87 2.62 -12.02
N LEU A 139 -45.77 1.41 -12.60
CA LEU A 139 -46.72 0.97 -13.63
C LEU A 139 -48.14 0.88 -13.08
N SER A 140 -48.33 0.32 -11.89
CA SER A 140 -49.65 0.22 -11.25
C SER A 140 -50.24 1.59 -10.93
N GLN A 141 -49.42 2.56 -10.48
CA GLN A 141 -49.84 3.94 -10.26
C GLN A 141 -50.26 4.60 -11.57
N TRP A 142 -49.46 4.44 -12.64
CA TRP A 142 -49.80 4.97 -13.94
C TRP A 142 -51.09 4.37 -14.51
N GLU A 143 -51.32 3.07 -14.34
CA GLU A 143 -52.57 2.41 -14.76
C GLU A 143 -53.77 2.97 -14.00
N GLN A 144 -53.65 3.17 -12.68
CA GLN A 144 -54.68 3.78 -11.84
C GLN A 144 -54.97 5.23 -12.27
N ASP A 145 -53.93 6.06 -12.44
CA ASP A 145 -54.06 7.44 -12.88
C ASP A 145 -54.70 7.50 -14.28
N SER A 146 -54.25 6.66 -15.21
CA SER A 146 -54.80 6.57 -16.56
C SER A 146 -56.28 6.20 -16.55
N ALA A 147 -56.68 5.25 -15.69
CA ALA A 147 -58.10 4.90 -15.51
C ALA A 147 -58.90 6.07 -14.93
N ALA A 148 -58.40 6.73 -13.88
CA ALA A 148 -59.04 7.88 -13.27
C ALA A 148 -59.18 9.07 -14.24
N PHE A 149 -58.15 9.35 -15.06
CA PHE A 149 -58.21 10.38 -16.10
C PHE A 149 -59.23 10.06 -17.18
N LYS A 150 -59.31 8.80 -17.62
CA LYS A 150 -60.33 8.37 -18.60
C LYS A 150 -61.74 8.53 -18.04
N GLU A 151 -61.96 8.14 -16.79
CA GLU A 151 -63.26 8.31 -16.14
C GLU A 151 -63.61 9.79 -15.98
N MET A 152 -62.69 10.62 -15.48
CA MET A 152 -62.89 12.06 -15.37
C MET A 152 -63.21 12.70 -16.73
N HIS A 153 -62.46 12.31 -17.78
CA HIS A 153 -62.70 12.78 -19.13
C HIS A 153 -64.10 12.38 -19.62
N ALA A 154 -64.52 11.13 -19.41
CA ALA A 154 -65.86 10.66 -19.78
C ALA A 154 -66.96 11.44 -19.04
N GLN A 155 -66.79 11.70 -17.73
CA GLN A 155 -67.73 12.50 -16.96
C GLN A 155 -67.80 13.95 -17.47
N LYS A 156 -66.66 14.56 -17.80
CA LYS A 156 -66.62 15.93 -18.35
C LYS A 156 -67.23 16.01 -19.75
N GLN A 157 -66.99 15.00 -20.59
CA GLN A 157 -67.61 14.88 -21.89
C GLN A 157 -69.15 14.82 -21.75
N GLN A 158 -69.67 13.97 -20.86
CA GLN A 158 -71.11 13.90 -20.59
C GLN A 158 -71.67 15.23 -20.07
N GLN A 159 -70.96 15.92 -19.17
CA GLN A 159 -71.36 17.24 -18.69
C GLN A 159 -71.46 18.27 -19.82
N LEU A 160 -70.48 18.28 -20.74
CA LEU A 160 -70.49 19.16 -21.91
C LEU A 160 -71.63 18.83 -22.87
N GLU A 161 -71.89 17.55 -23.12
CA GLU A 161 -73.03 17.10 -23.93
C GLU A 161 -74.36 17.56 -23.32
N CYS A 162 -74.54 17.42 -22.00
CA CYS A 162 -75.74 17.94 -21.33
C CYS A 162 -75.89 19.47 -21.47
N VAL A 163 -74.80 20.23 -21.30
CA VAL A 163 -74.83 21.69 -21.48
C VAL A 163 -75.15 22.06 -22.93
N PHE A 164 -74.58 21.32 -23.89
CA PHE A 164 -74.83 21.51 -25.31
C PHE A 164 -76.32 21.28 -25.65
N TYR A 165 -76.90 20.15 -25.22
CA TYR A 165 -78.32 19.88 -25.41
C TYR A 165 -79.23 20.92 -24.76
N GLN A 166 -78.91 21.37 -23.54
CA GLN A 166 -79.65 22.44 -22.88
C GLN A 166 -79.56 23.77 -23.64
N LEU A 167 -78.38 24.08 -24.20
CA LEU A 167 -78.20 25.28 -25.01
C LEU A 167 -79.02 25.20 -26.30
N GLU A 168 -78.98 24.06 -27.00
CA GLU A 168 -79.79 23.82 -28.20
C GLU A 168 -81.28 23.96 -27.90
N GLU A 169 -81.78 23.32 -26.83
CA GLU A 169 -83.19 23.42 -26.44
C GLU A 169 -83.60 24.86 -26.10
N ASN A 170 -82.73 25.61 -25.42
CA ASN A 170 -82.97 27.03 -25.12
C ASN A 170 -82.95 27.90 -26.39
N THR A 171 -82.04 27.64 -27.34
CA THR A 171 -82.01 28.37 -28.61
C THR A 171 -83.24 28.07 -29.45
N ASP A 172 -83.66 26.80 -29.53
CA ASP A 172 -84.87 26.37 -30.24
C ASP A 172 -86.12 26.92 -29.56
N GLY A 173 -86.16 26.93 -28.23
CA GLY A 173 -87.19 27.61 -27.43
C GLY A 173 -87.25 29.10 -27.76
N GLY A 174 -86.11 29.80 -27.76
CA GLY A 174 -86.02 31.21 -28.11
C GLY A 174 -86.45 31.51 -29.55
N ILE A 175 -86.14 30.63 -30.51
CA ILE A 175 -86.62 30.73 -31.90
C ILE A 175 -88.14 30.58 -31.95
N ARG A 176 -88.69 29.57 -31.25
CA ARG A 176 -90.14 29.35 -31.15
C ARG A 176 -90.86 30.54 -30.53
N ASP A 177 -90.39 31.03 -29.39
CA ASP A 177 -90.97 32.19 -28.70
C ASP A 177 -90.91 33.46 -29.58
N ASN A 178 -89.80 33.68 -30.28
CA ASN A 178 -89.67 34.82 -31.19
C ASN A 178 -90.59 34.69 -32.39
N HIS A 179 -90.80 33.48 -32.91
CA HIS A 179 -91.74 33.20 -33.98
C HIS A 179 -93.19 33.41 -33.53
N GLU A 180 -93.57 32.94 -32.35
CA GLU A 180 -94.89 33.17 -31.74
C GLU A 180 -95.15 34.67 -31.54
N ARG A 181 -94.19 35.40 -30.95
CA ARG A 181 -94.29 36.87 -30.83
C ARG A 181 -94.37 37.58 -32.18
N PHE A 182 -93.74 37.05 -33.22
CA PHE A 182 -93.87 37.60 -34.57
C PHE A 182 -95.27 37.35 -35.14
N LEU A 183 -95.82 36.15 -34.96
CA LEU A 183 -97.19 35.83 -35.35
C LEU A 183 -98.21 36.69 -34.60
N ASP A 184 -98.03 36.90 -33.29
CA ASP A 184 -98.88 37.80 -32.50
C ASP A 184 -98.83 39.23 -33.05
N ARG A 185 -97.63 39.76 -33.33
CA ARG A 185 -97.48 41.07 -33.99
C ARG A 185 -98.16 41.10 -35.36
N CYS A 186 -98.11 40.01 -36.12
CA CYS A 186 -98.79 39.90 -37.40
C CYS A 186 -100.31 39.90 -37.25
N GLU A 187 -100.87 39.20 -36.25
CA GLU A 187 -102.31 39.19 -35.96
C GLU A 187 -102.79 40.54 -35.38
N ASP A 188 -102.00 41.19 -34.53
CA ASP A 188 -102.25 42.57 -34.08
C ASP A 188 -102.24 43.55 -35.25
N LEU A 189 -101.26 43.42 -36.15
CA LEU A 189 -101.16 44.26 -37.34
C LEU A 189 -102.29 43.97 -38.32
N LYS A 190 -102.73 42.71 -38.43
CA LYS A 190 -103.86 42.28 -39.27
C LYS A 190 -105.20 42.74 -38.70
N SER A 191 -105.40 42.68 -37.39
CA SER A 191 -106.61 43.22 -36.73
C SER A 191 -106.65 44.75 -36.83
N GLY A 192 -105.50 45.41 -36.65
CA GLY A 192 -105.34 46.85 -36.89
C GLY A 192 -105.57 47.22 -38.34
N MET A 193 -105.04 46.44 -39.28
CA MET A 193 -105.26 46.62 -40.72
C MET A 193 -106.71 46.35 -41.10
N GLN A 194 -107.40 45.39 -40.48
CA GLN A 194 -108.84 45.15 -40.69
C GLN A 194 -109.68 46.33 -40.21
N LEU A 195 -109.39 46.88 -39.03
CA LEU A 195 -110.03 48.09 -38.52
C LEU A 195 -109.76 49.30 -39.44
N GLN A 196 -108.52 49.44 -39.92
CA GLN A 196 -108.18 50.48 -40.89
C GLN A 196 -108.81 50.23 -42.26
N LEU A 197 -108.93 48.98 -42.70
CA LEU A 197 -109.63 48.59 -43.93
C LEU A 197 -111.11 48.93 -43.82
N GLU A 198 -111.80 48.65 -42.71
CA GLU A 198 -113.19 49.06 -42.51
C GLU A 198 -113.36 50.59 -42.52
N GLN A 199 -112.40 51.32 -41.94
CA GLN A 199 -112.39 52.79 -42.00
C GLN A 199 -112.08 53.32 -43.39
N ILE A 200 -111.15 52.68 -44.12
CA ILE A 200 -110.70 53.07 -45.46
C ILE A 200 -111.70 52.62 -46.52
N THR A 201 -112.41 51.51 -46.39
CA THR A 201 -113.48 51.10 -47.31
C THR A 201 -114.65 52.06 -47.18
N SER A 202 -115.06 52.41 -45.96
CA SER A 202 -116.04 53.48 -45.72
C SER A 202 -115.63 54.81 -46.35
N ARG A 203 -114.36 55.20 -46.20
CA ARG A 203 -113.81 56.46 -46.77
C ARG A 203 -113.51 56.35 -48.27
N GLY A 204 -113.26 55.14 -48.74
CA GLY A 204 -112.75 54.75 -50.05
C GLY A 204 -113.88 54.54 -51.03
N GLU A 205 -115.01 53.99 -50.64
CA GLU A 205 -116.26 54.04 -51.43
C GLU A 205 -116.59 55.51 -51.75
N ALA A 206 -116.47 56.42 -50.77
CA ALA A 206 -116.69 57.85 -50.96
C ALA A 206 -115.62 58.57 -51.81
N ARG A 207 -114.47 57.93 -52.05
CA ARG A 207 -113.31 58.53 -52.74
C ARG A 207 -112.96 57.85 -54.07
N LEU A 208 -113.25 56.56 -54.26
CA LEU A 208 -113.17 55.82 -55.53
C LEU A 208 -114.10 56.44 -56.59
N GLU A 209 -115.27 56.92 -56.16
CA GLU A 209 -116.16 57.71 -57.01
C GLU A 209 -115.47 58.98 -57.54
N LYS A 210 -114.56 59.57 -56.76
CA LYS A 210 -113.81 60.80 -57.11
C LYS A 210 -112.52 60.48 -57.89
N LEU A 211 -111.77 59.48 -57.45
CA LEU A 211 -110.47 59.12 -58.03
C LEU A 211 -110.60 58.42 -59.39
N TRP A 212 -111.73 57.76 -59.67
CA TRP A 212 -112.01 57.21 -61.00
C TRP A 212 -112.05 58.30 -62.08
N GLN A 213 -112.46 59.52 -61.72
CA GLN A 213 -112.41 60.69 -62.61
C GLN A 213 -110.99 61.26 -62.78
N GLU A 214 -110.12 61.09 -61.79
CA GLU A 214 -108.74 61.59 -61.79
C GLU A 214 -107.75 60.60 -62.47
N TYR A 215 -107.98 59.29 -62.34
CA TYR A 215 -107.13 58.23 -62.90
C TYR A 215 -107.08 58.24 -64.44
N GLN A 216 -108.19 58.61 -65.10
CA GLN A 216 -108.22 58.88 -66.54
C GLN A 216 -107.29 60.04 -66.95
N GLY A 217 -107.02 61.00 -66.06
CA GLY A 217 -106.14 62.13 -66.33
C GLY A 217 -104.65 61.83 -66.13
N VAL A 218 -104.31 60.97 -65.16
CA VAL A 218 -102.90 60.67 -64.80
C VAL A 218 -102.25 59.68 -65.78
N LEU A 219 -103.02 58.75 -66.35
CA LEU A 219 -102.53 57.83 -67.38
C LEU A 219 -102.02 58.54 -68.65
N ALA A 220 -102.55 59.73 -68.95
CA ALA A 220 -102.06 60.55 -70.06
C ALA A 220 -100.70 61.23 -69.76
N GLY A 221 -100.37 61.46 -68.49
CA GLY A 221 -99.11 62.09 -68.05
C GLY A 221 -97.94 61.11 -67.89
N TYR A 222 -98.21 59.85 -67.53
CA TYR A 222 -97.17 58.83 -67.35
C TYR A 222 -96.41 58.49 -68.63
N CYS A 223 -97.05 58.61 -69.80
CA CYS A 223 -96.39 58.37 -71.09
C CYS A 223 -95.34 59.43 -71.45
N GLN A 224 -95.33 60.61 -70.81
CA GLN A 224 -94.38 61.69 -71.13
C GLN A 224 -93.10 61.68 -70.29
N HIS A 225 -92.98 60.87 -69.22
CA HIS A 225 -91.89 60.96 -68.25
C HIS A 225 -90.87 59.80 -68.30
N ILE A 226 -91.08 58.77 -69.13
CA ILE A 226 -90.21 57.57 -69.17
C ILE A 226 -89.00 57.73 -70.10
N GLU A 227 -88.98 58.74 -70.99
CA GLU A 227 -87.85 58.98 -71.90
C GLU A 227 -86.62 59.61 -71.22
N GLY A 228 -86.74 60.22 -70.04
CA GLY A 228 -85.65 60.99 -69.41
C GLY A 228 -84.59 60.16 -68.66
N PHE A 229 -84.92 58.97 -68.16
CA PHE A 229 -84.03 58.20 -67.26
C PHE A 229 -83.12 57.18 -67.96
N TYR A 230 -83.26 57.01 -69.28
CA TYR A 230 -82.48 56.01 -70.03
C TYR A 230 -80.99 56.38 -70.16
N SER A 231 -80.67 57.69 -70.19
CA SER A 231 -79.30 58.20 -70.28
C SER A 231 -78.49 57.97 -69.00
N GLU A 232 -79.09 58.17 -67.83
CA GLU A 232 -78.42 58.02 -66.54
C GLU A 232 -78.08 56.55 -66.23
N TYR A 233 -78.91 55.61 -66.70
CA TYR A 233 -78.68 54.17 -66.56
C TYR A 233 -77.47 53.68 -67.37
N VAL A 234 -77.30 54.19 -68.60
CA VAL A 234 -76.19 53.80 -69.48
C VAL A 234 -74.84 54.27 -68.92
N ASP A 235 -74.77 55.50 -68.40
CA ASP A 235 -73.56 56.05 -67.78
C ASP A 235 -73.17 55.30 -66.50
N LEU A 236 -74.16 54.87 -65.69
CA LEU A 236 -73.90 54.11 -64.47
C LEU A 236 -73.36 52.71 -64.79
N LYS A 237 -73.88 52.07 -65.85
CA LYS A 237 -73.44 50.74 -66.29
C LYS A 237 -71.98 50.74 -66.78
N GLN A 238 -71.56 51.76 -67.53
CA GLN A 238 -70.17 51.87 -68.00
C GLN A 238 -69.17 52.01 -66.85
N ARG A 239 -69.49 52.81 -65.83
CA ARG A 239 -68.63 52.96 -64.63
C ARG A 239 -68.51 51.65 -63.85
N ASP A 240 -69.57 50.85 -63.80
CA ASP A 240 -69.57 49.55 -63.12
C ASP A 240 -68.70 48.52 -63.87
N GLU A 241 -68.75 48.53 -65.21
CA GLU A 241 -67.87 47.69 -66.06
C GLU A 241 -66.39 48.09 -65.91
N GLU A 242 -66.07 49.38 -65.85
CA GLU A 242 -64.71 49.88 -65.59
C GLU A 242 -64.21 49.52 -64.19
N ALA A 243 -65.05 49.65 -63.16
CA ALA A 243 -64.74 49.25 -61.79
C ALA A 243 -64.50 47.74 -61.68
N ALA A 244 -65.31 46.91 -62.36
CA ALA A 244 -65.14 45.46 -62.37
C ALA A 244 -63.81 45.02 -62.99
N LEU A 245 -63.36 45.69 -64.06
CA LEU A 245 -62.05 45.42 -64.68
C LEU A 245 -60.89 45.82 -63.75
N GLN A 246 -61.00 46.94 -63.04
CA GLN A 246 -59.98 47.34 -62.06
C GLN A 246 -59.92 46.39 -60.86
N ILE A 247 -61.08 45.93 -60.37
CA ILE A 247 -61.17 44.92 -59.30
C ILE A 247 -60.47 43.63 -59.74
N SER A 248 -60.72 43.17 -60.98
CA SER A 248 -60.09 41.98 -61.54
C SER A 248 -58.56 42.08 -61.58
N GLN A 249 -58.02 43.22 -62.02
CA GLN A 249 -56.57 43.43 -62.07
C GLN A 249 -55.96 43.45 -60.66
N GLN A 250 -56.59 44.16 -59.72
CA GLN A 250 -56.14 44.20 -58.33
C GLN A 250 -56.22 42.84 -57.65
N THR A 251 -57.25 42.03 -57.92
CA THR A 251 -57.34 40.67 -57.36
C THR A 251 -56.17 39.79 -57.82
N HIS A 252 -55.73 39.92 -59.08
CA HIS A 252 -54.61 39.13 -59.58
C HIS A 252 -53.26 39.59 -59.00
N GLU A 253 -53.07 40.90 -58.81
CA GLU A 253 -51.89 41.43 -58.11
C GLU A 253 -51.85 40.98 -56.64
N ILE A 254 -53.00 40.95 -55.96
CA ILE A 254 -53.12 40.45 -54.59
C ILE A 254 -52.75 38.96 -54.53
N GLU A 255 -53.28 38.12 -55.41
CA GLU A 255 -52.93 36.69 -55.48
C GLU A 255 -51.43 36.48 -55.65
N HIS A 256 -50.80 37.21 -56.59
CA HIS A 256 -49.36 37.12 -56.82
C HIS A 256 -48.53 37.55 -55.59
N LEU A 257 -48.94 38.62 -54.88
CA LEU A 257 -48.28 39.04 -53.64
C LEU A 257 -48.48 38.04 -52.50
N VAL A 258 -49.66 37.41 -52.41
CA VAL A 258 -49.94 36.36 -51.43
C VAL A 258 -49.05 35.13 -51.66
N ASP A 259 -48.87 34.71 -52.91
CA ASP A 259 -47.97 33.60 -53.25
C ASP A 259 -46.51 33.92 -52.94
N GLN A 260 -46.05 35.15 -53.23
CA GLN A 260 -44.71 35.59 -52.84
C GLN A 260 -44.53 35.59 -51.32
N LEU A 261 -45.53 36.05 -50.58
CA LEU A 261 -45.50 36.09 -49.12
C LEU A 261 -45.49 34.68 -48.52
N ALA A 262 -46.27 33.75 -49.09
CA ALA A 262 -46.24 32.34 -48.71
C ALA A 262 -44.85 31.70 -48.95
N ASN A 263 -44.26 31.94 -50.12
CA ASN A 263 -42.90 31.46 -50.43
C ASN A 263 -41.84 32.03 -49.47
N LEU A 264 -41.89 33.32 -49.17
CA LEU A 264 -40.97 33.96 -48.23
C LEU A 264 -41.13 33.40 -46.80
N ARG A 265 -42.36 33.12 -46.36
CA ARG A 265 -42.61 32.47 -45.07
C ARG A 265 -42.00 31.08 -45.02
N LEU A 266 -42.16 30.29 -46.07
CA LEU A 266 -41.64 28.93 -46.15
C LEU A 266 -40.09 28.92 -46.10
N VAL A 267 -39.45 29.80 -46.88
CA VAL A 267 -37.97 29.96 -46.86
C VAL A 267 -37.48 30.45 -45.50
N SER A 268 -38.20 31.39 -44.87
CA SER A 268 -37.87 31.88 -43.53
C SER A 268 -37.92 30.76 -42.49
N GLU A 269 -38.96 29.92 -42.55
CA GLU A 269 -39.14 28.80 -41.64
C GLU A 269 -38.08 27.72 -41.84
N GLU A 270 -37.78 27.36 -43.10
CA GLU A 270 -36.67 26.45 -43.40
C GLU A 270 -35.31 26.96 -42.92
N PHE A 271 -35.05 28.26 -43.10
CA PHE A 271 -33.82 28.88 -42.62
C PHE A 271 -33.74 28.85 -41.10
N TYR A 272 -34.85 29.12 -40.41
CA TYR A 272 -34.95 29.07 -38.96
C TYR A 272 -34.67 27.65 -38.43
N ILE A 273 -35.28 26.62 -39.01
CA ILE A 273 -35.08 25.22 -38.63
C ILE A 273 -33.60 24.81 -38.85
N LYS A 274 -33.02 25.18 -39.99
CA LYS A 274 -31.59 24.89 -40.29
C LYS A 274 -30.67 25.58 -39.29
N GLN A 275 -30.91 26.86 -38.96
CA GLN A 275 -30.15 27.59 -37.94
C GLN A 275 -30.28 26.97 -36.56
N GLN A 276 -31.50 26.60 -36.16
CA GLN A 276 -31.76 25.96 -34.87
C GLN A 276 -31.03 24.61 -34.77
N GLY A 277 -31.10 23.77 -35.80
CA GLY A 277 -30.37 22.49 -35.83
C GLY A 277 -28.85 22.67 -35.76
N GLN A 278 -28.28 23.68 -36.43
CA GLN A 278 -26.85 24.00 -36.33
C GLN A 278 -26.46 24.50 -34.94
N LEU A 279 -27.31 25.29 -34.29
CA LEU A 279 -27.10 25.76 -32.92
C LEU A 279 -27.13 24.60 -31.93
N GLU A 280 -28.10 23.70 -32.03
CA GLU A 280 -28.21 22.51 -31.19
C GLU A 280 -26.99 21.59 -31.35
N GLN A 281 -26.54 21.35 -32.58
CA GLN A 281 -25.31 20.59 -32.84
C GLN A 281 -24.07 21.24 -32.20
N ARG A 282 -23.90 22.56 -32.36
CA ARG A 282 -22.79 23.29 -31.74
C ARG A 282 -22.86 23.28 -30.21
N GLN A 283 -24.07 23.37 -29.64
CA GLN A 283 -24.27 23.26 -28.20
C GLN A 283 -23.92 21.86 -27.68
N ALA A 284 -24.33 20.80 -28.38
CA ALA A 284 -23.98 19.43 -28.05
C ALA A 284 -22.46 19.19 -28.08
N ILE A 285 -21.77 19.65 -29.14
CA ILE A 285 -20.31 19.56 -29.24
C ILE A 285 -19.63 20.35 -28.10
N LYS A 286 -20.12 21.56 -27.80
CA LYS A 286 -19.61 22.36 -26.69
C LYS A 286 -19.75 21.61 -25.36
N GLN A 287 -20.91 21.00 -25.09
CA GLN A 287 -21.17 20.24 -23.88
C GLN A 287 -20.20 19.04 -23.77
N GLN A 288 -20.08 18.24 -24.82
CA GLN A 288 -19.15 17.11 -24.88
C GLN A 288 -17.69 17.54 -24.61
N LEU A 289 -17.24 18.63 -25.23
CA LEU A 289 -15.89 19.16 -24.99
C LEU A 289 -15.72 19.67 -23.56
N THR A 290 -16.73 20.33 -22.98
CA THR A 290 -16.67 20.77 -21.58
C THR A 290 -16.63 19.60 -20.61
N ASP A 291 -17.38 18.53 -20.87
CA ASP A 291 -17.38 17.33 -20.03
C ASP A 291 -16.02 16.63 -20.13
N ARG A 292 -15.47 16.49 -21.34
CA ARG A 292 -14.13 15.94 -21.54
C ARG A 292 -13.03 16.76 -20.86
N LEU A 293 -13.14 18.09 -20.87
CA LEU A 293 -12.22 18.96 -20.14
C LEU A 293 -12.34 18.80 -18.62
N ARG A 294 -13.56 18.61 -18.08
CA ARG A 294 -13.76 18.32 -16.65
C ARG A 294 -13.15 16.98 -16.27
N GLU A 295 -13.38 15.92 -17.07
CA GLU A 295 -12.77 14.61 -16.87
C GLU A 295 -11.24 14.71 -16.83
N LEU A 296 -10.64 15.33 -17.86
CA LEU A 296 -9.19 15.51 -17.93
C LEU A 296 -8.66 16.28 -16.71
N ARG A 297 -9.35 17.33 -16.28
CA ARG A 297 -8.97 18.10 -15.10
C ARG A 297 -9.00 17.25 -13.84
N THR A 298 -10.04 16.43 -13.65
CA THR A 298 -10.11 15.51 -12.50
C THR A 298 -9.01 14.46 -12.53
N CYS A 299 -8.68 13.89 -13.68
CA CYS A 299 -7.57 12.94 -13.81
C CYS A 299 -6.23 13.61 -13.46
N VAL A 300 -5.98 14.83 -13.95
CA VAL A 300 -4.74 15.57 -13.64
C VAL A 300 -4.67 15.89 -12.14
N GLU A 301 -5.77 16.31 -11.52
CA GLU A 301 -5.81 16.60 -10.07
C GLU A 301 -5.55 15.32 -9.23
N GLN A 302 -6.05 14.16 -9.68
CA GLN A 302 -5.77 12.87 -9.04
C GLN A 302 -4.30 12.45 -9.18
N GLU A 303 -3.72 12.54 -10.38
CA GLU A 303 -2.30 12.22 -10.61
C GLU A 303 -1.38 13.14 -9.80
N VAL A 304 -1.64 14.45 -9.80
CA VAL A 304 -0.87 15.41 -8.98
C VAL A 304 -0.98 15.08 -7.49
N SER A 305 -2.16 14.69 -7.02
CA SER A 305 -2.36 14.28 -5.62
C SER A 305 -1.59 12.99 -5.28
N ARG A 306 -1.62 12.00 -6.18
CA ARG A 306 -0.88 10.74 -6.05
C ARG A 306 0.63 10.98 -6.02
N ASP A 307 1.14 11.78 -6.94
CA ASP A 307 2.55 12.13 -7.01
C ASP A 307 3.00 12.92 -5.78
N HIS A 308 2.16 13.82 -5.26
CA HIS A 308 2.45 14.55 -4.03
C HIS A 308 2.54 13.61 -2.82
N GLN A 309 1.64 12.62 -2.71
CA GLN A 309 1.69 11.62 -1.65
C GLN A 309 2.94 10.74 -1.75
N LEU A 310 3.28 10.28 -2.96
CA LEU A 310 4.48 9.48 -3.20
C LEU A 310 5.75 10.26 -2.87
N PHE A 311 5.83 11.52 -3.29
CA PHE A 311 6.96 12.41 -2.98
C PHE A 311 7.10 12.63 -1.48
N LYS A 312 5.99 12.83 -0.76
CA LYS A 312 6.00 12.96 0.70
C LYS A 312 6.54 11.69 1.37
N LEU A 313 6.07 10.52 0.96
CA LEU A 313 6.54 9.23 1.48
C LEU A 313 8.04 9.06 1.23
N MET A 314 8.48 9.25 -0.02
CA MET A 314 9.90 9.14 -0.39
C MET A 314 10.77 10.14 0.38
N SER A 315 10.27 11.35 0.63
CA SER A 315 10.98 12.35 1.44
C SER A 315 11.13 11.86 2.88
N VAL A 316 10.06 11.38 3.51
CA VAL A 316 10.12 10.87 4.90
C VAL A 316 11.06 9.68 5.01
N GLU A 317 10.94 8.69 4.13
CA GLU A 317 11.83 7.51 4.15
C GLU A 317 13.29 7.88 3.90
N SER A 318 13.57 8.83 3.00
CA SER A 318 14.94 9.29 2.77
C SER A 318 15.52 10.06 3.96
N TYR A 319 14.71 10.88 4.66
CA TYR A 319 15.12 11.50 5.93
C TYR A 319 15.38 10.47 7.02
N ASN A 320 14.51 9.47 7.20
CA ASN A 320 14.68 8.41 8.18
C ASN A 320 15.95 7.59 7.91
N ALA A 321 16.21 7.23 6.65
CA ALA A 321 17.41 6.52 6.26
C ALA A 321 18.68 7.36 6.51
N LEU A 322 18.61 8.67 6.22
CA LEU A 322 19.72 9.59 6.44
C LEU A 322 20.01 9.77 7.94
N GLU A 323 18.99 9.90 8.77
CA GLU A 323 19.13 9.97 10.24
C GLU A 323 19.74 8.68 10.79
N PHE A 324 19.25 7.51 10.37
CA PHE A 324 19.81 6.22 10.76
C PHE A 324 21.29 6.08 10.36
N LEU A 325 21.64 6.48 9.14
CA LEU A 325 23.02 6.46 8.66
C LEU A 325 23.91 7.44 9.45
N GLN A 326 23.41 8.64 9.78
CA GLN A 326 24.13 9.61 10.61
C GLN A 326 24.37 9.08 12.02
N GLU A 327 23.37 8.45 12.65
CA GLU A 327 23.54 7.79 13.95
C GLU A 327 24.57 6.67 13.89
N THR A 328 24.56 5.88 12.82
CA THR A 328 25.53 4.79 12.61
C THR A 328 26.94 5.32 12.42
N VAL A 329 27.11 6.41 11.65
CA VAL A 329 28.39 7.11 11.51
C VAL A 329 28.86 7.67 12.85
N ALA A 330 27.98 8.29 13.64
CA ALA A 330 28.32 8.80 14.97
C ALA A 330 28.78 7.66 15.91
N LYS A 331 28.11 6.51 15.91
CA LYS A 331 28.55 5.30 16.64
C LYS A 331 29.94 4.85 16.17
N GLY A 332 30.17 4.80 14.85
CA GLY A 332 31.47 4.48 14.27
C GLY A 332 32.58 5.45 14.69
N GLU A 333 32.31 6.75 14.68
CA GLU A 333 33.24 7.79 15.15
C GLU A 333 33.56 7.64 16.63
N THR A 334 32.55 7.38 17.48
CA THR A 334 32.81 7.14 18.92
C THR A 334 33.67 5.91 19.14
N LEU A 335 33.48 4.83 18.37
CA LEU A 335 34.29 3.61 18.45
C LEU A 335 35.73 3.86 17.96
N ALA A 336 35.91 4.65 16.91
CA ALA A 336 37.24 5.08 16.44
C ALA A 336 37.95 5.98 17.46
N GLN A 337 37.22 6.89 18.11
CA GLN A 337 37.78 7.71 19.19
C GLN A 337 38.19 6.86 20.40
N LEU A 338 37.34 5.91 20.81
CA LEU A 338 37.64 4.98 21.89
C LEU A 338 38.84 4.09 21.56
N SER A 339 38.93 3.56 20.33
CA SER A 339 40.07 2.75 19.91
C SER A 339 41.37 3.57 19.92
N ALA A 340 41.33 4.84 19.49
CA ALA A 340 42.49 5.73 19.55
C ALA A 340 42.91 6.07 20.99
N VAL A 341 41.97 6.22 21.93
CA VAL A 341 42.27 6.43 23.36
C VAL A 341 42.86 5.15 23.97
N CYS A 342 42.24 4.00 23.72
CA CYS A 342 42.72 2.69 24.20
C CYS A 342 44.13 2.39 23.65
N ALA A 343 44.38 2.66 22.36
CA ALA A 343 45.68 2.45 21.73
C ALA A 343 46.83 3.18 22.43
N LYS A 344 46.58 4.35 23.06
CA LYS A 344 47.60 5.07 23.85
C LYS A 344 48.09 4.30 25.07
N MET A 345 47.24 3.44 25.64
CA MET A 345 47.54 2.64 26.83
C MET A 345 48.16 1.28 26.52
N GLU A 346 48.21 0.90 25.24
CA GLU A 346 48.78 -0.36 24.79
C GLU A 346 50.31 -0.32 24.81
N THR A 347 50.93 -1.43 25.22
CA THR A 347 52.38 -1.57 25.21
C THR A 347 52.94 -1.73 23.79
N GLN A 348 54.22 -1.43 23.57
CA GLN A 348 54.88 -1.67 22.26
C GLN A 348 54.79 -3.14 21.85
N ARG A 349 54.78 -4.07 22.81
CA ARG A 349 54.60 -5.50 22.55
C ARG A 349 53.24 -5.75 21.91
N GLU A 350 52.15 -5.27 22.51
CA GLU A 350 50.80 -5.43 21.98
C GLU A 350 50.55 -4.73 20.65
N ARG A 351 51.27 -3.65 20.32
CA ARG A 351 51.18 -2.97 19.03
C ARG A 351 51.90 -3.70 17.90
N MET A 352 52.98 -4.41 18.23
CA MET A 352 53.86 -5.09 17.27
C MET A 352 53.54 -6.59 17.12
N PHE A 353 52.80 -7.19 18.07
CA PHE A 353 52.50 -8.63 18.06
C PHE A 353 51.21 -8.93 17.31
N GLN A 354 51.34 -9.61 16.17
CA GLN A 354 50.28 -10.49 15.68
C GLN A 354 50.31 -11.74 16.55
N LEU A 355 49.26 -11.95 17.32
CA LEU A 355 49.09 -13.13 18.16
C LEU A 355 49.27 -14.41 17.33
N PRO A 356 50.10 -15.38 17.79
CA PRO A 356 50.17 -16.69 17.16
C PRO A 356 48.76 -17.29 17.11
N GLU A 357 48.39 -17.85 15.96
CA GLU A 357 47.19 -18.67 15.86
C GLU A 357 47.34 -19.82 16.85
N ILE A 358 46.50 -19.83 17.88
CA ILE A 358 46.35 -21.01 18.73
C ILE A 358 45.79 -22.06 17.78
N SER A 359 46.55 -23.13 17.53
CA SER A 359 46.05 -24.27 16.78
C SER A 359 44.74 -24.70 17.44
N LYS A 360 43.69 -24.86 16.62
CA LYS A 360 42.33 -25.24 17.06
C LYS A 360 42.26 -26.56 17.86
N GLU A 361 43.39 -27.19 18.13
CA GLU A 361 43.54 -28.42 18.91
C GLU A 361 43.46 -28.21 20.44
N ILE A 362 43.68 -27.00 20.96
CA ILE A 362 43.81 -26.79 22.42
C ILE A 362 42.49 -26.43 23.10
N ILE A 363 41.44 -26.09 22.33
CA ILE A 363 40.11 -25.88 22.89
C ILE A 363 39.17 -26.86 22.21
N GLU A 364 38.95 -28.01 22.86
CA GLU A 364 37.76 -28.84 22.64
C GLU A 364 36.54 -28.03 23.09
N ILE A 365 36.17 -26.99 22.34
CA ILE A 365 34.78 -26.56 22.28
C ILE A 365 34.13 -27.70 21.53
N ARG A 366 33.37 -28.49 22.28
CA ARG A 366 32.42 -29.44 21.74
C ARG A 366 31.56 -28.68 20.74
N ASP A 367 31.89 -28.80 19.45
CA ASP A 367 31.05 -28.34 18.37
C ASP A 367 29.72 -29.05 18.57
N VAL A 368 28.75 -28.33 19.12
CA VAL A 368 27.37 -28.79 19.13
C VAL A 368 26.97 -28.71 17.67
N GLU A 369 27.04 -29.86 17.01
CA GLU A 369 26.34 -30.08 15.76
C GLU A 369 24.86 -29.77 16.01
N ASP A 370 24.42 -28.58 15.61
CA ASP A 370 23.00 -28.24 15.50
C ASP A 370 22.41 -29.02 14.32
N GLN A 371 22.20 -30.30 14.57
CA GLN A 371 21.32 -31.14 13.77
C GLN A 371 19.89 -30.95 14.29
N GLY A 372 19.11 -30.15 13.55
CA GLY A 372 17.67 -30.33 13.41
C GLY A 372 16.79 -29.73 14.51
N ASN A 373 16.13 -28.63 14.17
CA ASN A 373 14.68 -28.55 14.29
C ASN A 373 14.12 -27.47 13.36
N GLY A 374 13.49 -27.90 12.29
CA GLY A 374 12.52 -27.09 11.58
C GLY A 374 11.33 -26.85 12.50
N SER A 375 11.31 -25.70 13.15
CA SER A 375 10.10 -25.15 13.72
C SER A 375 10.07 -23.67 13.37
N LEU A 376 9.11 -23.32 12.50
CA LEU A 376 8.55 -22.00 12.30
C LEU A 376 9.50 -20.86 12.69
N ALA A 377 10.35 -20.46 11.75
CA ALA A 377 11.31 -19.38 11.96
C ALA A 377 10.56 -18.07 12.17
N ASP A 378 10.37 -17.72 13.44
CA ASP A 378 10.12 -16.34 13.86
C ASP A 378 11.28 -15.46 13.36
N PRO A 379 11.00 -14.26 12.82
CA PRO A 379 12.01 -13.33 12.30
C PRO A 379 13.05 -12.87 13.35
N ALA A 380 12.89 -13.24 14.62
CA ALA A 380 13.86 -12.99 15.69
C ALA A 380 15.06 -13.95 15.67
N THR A 381 14.94 -15.14 15.07
CA THR A 381 16.02 -16.16 15.05
C THR A 381 17.08 -15.91 13.97
N ASP A 382 16.76 -15.18 12.91
CA ASP A 382 17.74 -14.78 11.89
C ASP A 382 18.68 -13.65 12.38
N LEU A 383 18.17 -12.73 13.22
CA LEU A 383 19.00 -11.68 13.81
C LEU A 383 20.12 -12.25 14.70
N LEU A 384 19.82 -13.34 15.43
CA LEU A 384 20.80 -14.02 16.27
C LEU A 384 21.84 -14.79 15.44
N LYS A 385 21.48 -15.31 14.26
CA LYS A 385 22.44 -15.98 13.37
C LYS A 385 23.46 -14.99 12.80
N ASP A 386 23.01 -13.80 12.40
CA ASP A 386 23.91 -12.74 11.93
C ASP A 386 24.81 -12.21 13.05
N GLU A 387 24.29 -12.05 14.27
CA GLU A 387 25.11 -11.67 15.44
C GLU A 387 26.16 -12.74 15.79
N VAL A 388 25.79 -14.03 15.73
CA VAL A 388 26.71 -15.16 16.00
C VAL A 388 27.76 -15.31 14.88
N ALA A 389 27.42 -14.99 13.63
CA ALA A 389 28.36 -15.02 12.51
C ALA A 389 29.48 -13.96 12.59
N VAL A 390 29.27 -12.87 13.35
CA VAL A 390 30.29 -11.83 13.59
C VAL A 390 31.28 -12.24 14.69
N VAL A 391 30.93 -13.19 15.57
CA VAL A 391 31.78 -13.62 16.70
C VAL A 391 33.15 -14.15 16.24
N PRO A 392 33.26 -15.00 15.20
CA PRO A 392 34.56 -15.41 14.64
C PRO A 392 35.37 -14.25 14.05
N GLN A 393 34.72 -13.19 13.53
CA GLN A 393 35.40 -12.02 12.97
C GLN A 393 36.03 -11.14 14.06
N MET A 394 35.51 -11.20 15.29
CA MET A 394 35.98 -10.43 16.44
C MET A 394 36.94 -11.22 17.34
N GLU A 395 37.33 -12.42 16.94
CA GLU A 395 38.14 -13.35 17.74
C GLU A 395 39.54 -12.78 18.07
N SER A 396 40.13 -12.00 17.14
CA SER A 396 41.40 -11.30 17.36
C SER A 396 41.29 -10.22 18.44
N PHE A 397 40.18 -9.46 18.45
CA PHE A 397 39.88 -8.47 19.48
C PHE A 397 39.74 -9.15 20.85
N TRP A 398 38.95 -10.22 20.94
CA TRP A 398 38.76 -10.95 22.20
C TRP A 398 40.03 -11.62 22.72
N ARG A 399 40.88 -12.18 21.83
CA ARG A 399 42.21 -12.68 22.24
C ARG A 399 43.07 -11.57 22.85
N ARG A 400 43.04 -10.37 22.26
CA ARG A 400 43.78 -9.21 22.77
C ARG A 400 43.28 -8.78 24.15
N VAL A 401 41.95 -8.70 24.34
CA VAL A 401 41.33 -8.39 25.63
C VAL A 401 41.70 -9.43 26.69
N ASN A 402 41.65 -10.73 26.35
CA ASN A 402 41.97 -11.81 27.28
C ASN A 402 43.44 -11.79 27.73
N ASN A 403 44.37 -11.51 26.82
CA ASN A 403 45.78 -11.38 27.18
C ASN A 403 46.02 -10.24 28.16
N VAL A 404 45.44 -9.06 27.89
CA VAL A 404 45.53 -7.93 28.81
C VAL A 404 44.90 -8.27 30.17
N ALA A 405 43.81 -9.03 30.19
CA ALA A 405 43.20 -9.49 31.43
C ALA A 405 44.13 -10.40 32.24
N VAL A 406 44.86 -11.31 31.58
CA VAL A 406 45.89 -12.16 32.20
C VAL A 406 47.05 -11.32 32.74
N ASP A 407 47.57 -10.37 31.95
CA ASP A 407 48.65 -9.48 32.37
C ASP A 407 48.24 -8.64 33.59
N VAL A 408 47.03 -8.09 33.59
CA VAL A 408 46.48 -7.36 34.74
C VAL A 408 46.34 -8.28 35.96
N ALA A 409 45.94 -9.54 35.79
CA ALA A 409 45.86 -10.50 36.89
C ALA A 409 47.25 -10.82 37.47
N CYS A 410 48.25 -11.03 36.61
CA CYS A 410 49.65 -11.23 37.00
C CYS A 410 50.21 -10.02 37.76
N LEU A 411 50.00 -8.80 37.25
CA LEU A 411 50.43 -7.56 37.91
C LEU A 411 49.74 -7.37 39.26
N LYS A 412 48.44 -7.68 39.36
CA LYS A 412 47.71 -7.65 40.64
C LYS A 412 48.29 -8.65 41.64
N GLN A 413 48.65 -9.85 41.19
CA GLN A 413 49.23 -10.87 42.06
C GLN A 413 50.64 -10.49 42.52
N GLN A 414 51.48 -9.96 41.63
CA GLN A 414 52.80 -9.44 41.99
C GLN A 414 52.69 -8.28 42.99
N LYS A 415 51.77 -7.34 42.76
CA LYS A 415 51.48 -6.26 43.70
C LYS A 415 51.13 -6.80 45.08
N ARG A 416 50.21 -7.78 45.17
CA ARG A 416 49.83 -8.41 46.45
C ARG A 416 51.01 -9.08 47.15
N ARG A 417 51.87 -9.78 46.39
CA ARG A 417 53.10 -10.39 46.94
C ARG A 417 54.05 -9.33 47.48
N LEU A 418 54.33 -8.27 46.71
CA LEU A 418 55.18 -7.17 47.15
C LEU A 418 54.59 -6.43 48.36
N GLU A 419 53.27 -6.27 48.44
CA GLU A 419 52.60 -5.70 49.61
C GLU A 419 52.75 -6.60 50.85
N ALA A 420 52.69 -7.93 50.68
CA ALA A 420 52.92 -8.90 51.75
C ALA A 420 54.40 -8.96 52.18
N GLU A 421 55.33 -8.94 51.24
CA GLU A 421 56.76 -8.86 51.54
C GLU A 421 57.11 -7.54 52.24
N ASN A 422 56.52 -6.42 51.79
CA ASN A 422 56.71 -5.13 52.42
C ASN A 422 56.12 -5.12 53.84
N SER A 423 54.97 -5.74 54.07
CA SER A 423 54.41 -5.86 55.42
C SER A 423 55.28 -6.76 56.31
N GLN A 424 55.83 -7.85 55.77
CA GLN A 424 56.75 -8.73 56.47
C GLN A 424 58.08 -8.04 56.79
N LEU A 425 58.68 -7.30 55.85
CA LEU A 425 59.90 -6.51 56.07
C LEU A 425 59.66 -5.41 57.11
N LYS A 426 58.50 -4.75 57.07
CA LYS A 426 58.11 -3.79 58.12
C LYS A 426 57.99 -4.45 59.49
N ALA A 427 57.41 -5.65 59.57
CA ALA A 427 57.33 -6.41 60.81
C ALA A 427 58.73 -6.84 61.31
N GLN A 428 59.60 -7.35 60.42
CA GLN A 428 60.98 -7.70 60.76
C GLN A 428 61.81 -6.49 61.19
N LEU A 429 61.63 -5.34 60.56
CA LEU A 429 62.24 -4.08 60.99
C LEU A 429 61.73 -3.68 62.37
N GLN A 430 60.42 -3.82 62.62
CA GLN A 430 59.82 -3.56 63.92
C GLN A 430 60.38 -4.50 65.00
N ASP A 431 60.49 -5.80 64.73
CA ASP A 431 61.09 -6.78 65.65
C ASP A 431 62.58 -6.54 65.85
N TYR A 432 63.33 -6.19 64.80
CA TYR A 432 64.73 -5.80 64.91
C TYR A 432 64.88 -4.56 65.79
N LEU A 433 64.05 -3.53 65.60
CA LEU A 433 64.04 -2.35 66.46
C LEU A 433 63.66 -2.66 67.90
N VAL A 434 62.68 -3.54 68.15
CA VAL A 434 62.31 -4.02 69.50
C VAL A 434 63.48 -4.78 70.14
N ASN A 435 64.13 -5.69 69.39
CA ASN A 435 65.27 -6.45 69.86
C ASN A 435 66.52 -5.59 70.06
N LEU A 436 66.74 -4.55 69.23
CA LEU A 436 67.78 -3.55 69.45
C LEU A 436 67.47 -2.73 70.70
N ASN A 437 66.20 -2.42 70.97
CA ASN A 437 65.75 -1.78 72.21
C ASN A 437 66.00 -2.67 73.44
N ILE A 438 65.82 -3.98 73.30
CA ILE A 438 66.09 -4.98 74.36
C ILE A 438 67.61 -5.20 74.55
N ALA A 439 68.39 -5.25 73.46
CA ALA A 439 69.84 -5.46 73.47
C ALA A 439 70.64 -4.20 73.88
N HIS A 440 70.14 -3.00 73.61
CA HIS A 440 70.68 -1.73 74.11
C HIS A 440 70.12 -1.30 75.46
N GLY A 441 69.48 -2.20 76.21
CA GLY A 441 69.11 -1.93 77.60
C GLY A 441 68.07 -0.81 77.73
N SER A 442 66.97 -0.89 76.99
CA SER A 442 65.77 -0.09 77.26
C SER A 442 64.62 -0.99 77.71
N ASN A 443 64.75 -1.40 78.98
CA ASN A 443 63.69 -1.74 79.92
C ASN A 443 62.30 -2.06 79.33
N SER A 444 61.96 -3.34 79.37
CA SER A 444 60.58 -3.86 79.51
C SER A 444 59.82 -3.29 80.74
N HIS A 445 60.42 -2.36 81.48
CA HIS A 445 59.89 -1.69 82.66
C HIS A 445 59.25 -0.31 82.39
N VAL A 446 59.27 0.23 81.16
CA VAL A 446 58.70 1.57 80.86
C VAL A 446 57.21 1.52 80.50
N HIS A 447 56.66 0.35 80.15
CA HIS A 447 55.25 0.23 79.77
C HIS A 447 54.27 0.08 80.94
N SER A 448 54.72 -0.16 82.17
CA SER A 448 53.82 -0.24 83.35
C SER A 448 53.46 1.13 83.94
N TYR A 449 54.30 2.15 83.78
CA TYR A 449 54.04 3.49 84.32
C TYR A 449 53.28 4.42 83.36
N LEU A 450 53.14 4.03 82.08
CA LEU A 450 52.32 4.74 81.10
C LEU A 450 50.84 4.29 81.09
N ALA A 451 50.48 3.26 81.85
CA ALA A 451 49.12 2.72 81.94
C ALA A 451 48.19 3.46 82.92
N ARG A 452 48.65 4.54 83.57
CA ARG A 452 47.80 5.44 84.37
C ARG A 452 47.92 6.87 83.90
N ARG A 453 47.30 7.18 82.76
CA ARG A 453 47.00 8.56 82.38
C ARG A 453 45.55 8.89 82.78
N PRO A 454 45.30 9.98 83.52
CA PRO A 454 43.94 10.43 83.85
C PRO A 454 43.12 10.72 82.58
N LYS A 455 41.82 10.43 82.62
CA LYS A 455 40.86 10.57 81.51
C LYS A 455 40.62 12.02 81.00
N SER A 456 41.45 12.99 81.37
CA SER A 456 41.37 14.40 80.94
C SER A 456 42.43 14.80 79.89
N MET A 457 43.18 13.83 79.35
CA MET A 457 44.17 14.05 78.29
C MET A 457 44.08 13.02 77.13
N SER A 458 42.87 12.70 76.67
CA SER A 458 42.70 12.06 75.36
C SER A 458 42.69 13.14 74.28
N VAL A 459 43.82 13.28 73.59
CA VAL A 459 43.84 13.96 72.30
C VAL A 459 43.37 12.93 71.29
N ASP A 460 42.19 13.16 70.70
CA ASP A 460 41.70 12.38 69.57
C ASP A 460 42.79 12.36 68.49
N ARG A 461 43.31 11.16 68.20
CA ARG A 461 44.02 10.97 66.94
C ARG A 461 43.00 11.21 65.86
N VAL A 462 43.14 12.34 65.16
CA VAL A 462 42.53 12.59 63.87
C VAL A 462 42.87 11.37 63.00
N SER A 463 41.91 10.46 62.90
CA SER A 463 41.87 9.44 61.88
C SER A 463 42.01 10.19 60.56
N ARG A 464 43.11 9.93 59.86
CA ARG A 464 43.30 10.30 58.46
C ARG A 464 41.98 10.00 57.77
N LEU A 465 41.28 11.05 57.35
CA LEU A 465 40.09 10.95 56.51
C LEU A 465 40.51 10.10 55.31
N GLN A 466 40.11 8.83 55.30
CA GLN A 466 39.80 8.17 54.05
C GLN A 466 38.70 9.02 53.45
N LEU A 467 39.09 9.92 52.55
CA LEU A 467 38.20 10.34 51.48
C LEU A 467 37.84 9.05 50.75
N GLN A 468 36.73 8.43 51.16
CA GLN A 468 35.97 7.63 50.22
C GLN A 468 35.76 8.52 49.00
N PRO A 469 35.96 8.03 47.77
CA PRO A 469 35.46 8.73 46.62
C PRO A 469 33.96 8.91 46.89
N LYS A 470 33.56 10.16 47.16
CA LYS A 470 32.16 10.53 47.04
C LYS A 470 31.78 10.05 45.66
N LEU A 471 30.78 9.17 45.61
CA LEU A 471 29.99 8.98 44.41
C LEU A 471 29.56 10.39 44.00
N VAL A 472 30.28 10.98 43.05
CA VAL A 472 29.80 12.13 42.30
C VAL A 472 28.68 11.54 41.48
N LYS A 473 27.49 11.47 42.10
CA LYS A 473 26.25 11.60 41.34
C LYS A 473 26.38 12.97 40.71
N SER A 474 26.80 12.97 39.44
CA SER A 474 26.53 14.08 38.56
C SER A 474 25.09 14.50 38.80
N ALA A 475 24.91 15.81 38.92
CA ALA A 475 23.61 16.42 38.85
C ALA A 475 22.96 15.98 37.53
N GLN A 476 22.16 14.92 37.60
CA GLN A 476 21.09 14.72 36.63
C GLN A 476 20.14 15.91 36.80
N PRO A 477 19.65 16.48 35.70
CA PRO A 477 18.65 17.52 35.77
C PRO A 477 17.36 16.90 36.31
N THR A 478 17.06 17.13 37.58
CA THR A 478 15.70 17.00 38.11
C THR A 478 14.88 18.20 37.63
N GLY A 479 14.59 18.23 36.33
CA GLY A 479 13.45 18.95 35.79
C GLY A 479 12.25 18.01 35.86
N ARG A 480 11.44 18.14 36.92
CA ARG A 480 10.07 17.64 36.93
C ARG A 480 9.32 18.41 35.83
N ARG A 481 9.22 17.81 34.65
CA ARG A 481 8.20 18.20 33.66
C ARG A 481 6.93 17.41 34.00
N PRO A 482 5.75 18.05 34.05
CA PRO A 482 4.50 17.35 34.30
C PRO A 482 4.21 16.35 33.16
N PRO A 483 3.54 15.22 33.42
CA PRO A 483 3.04 14.38 32.34
C PRO A 483 2.00 15.17 31.54
N ALA A 484 2.21 15.26 30.22
CA ALA A 484 1.20 15.72 29.28
C ALA A 484 0.05 14.69 29.22
N PRO A 485 -1.20 15.13 29.04
CA PRO A 485 -2.35 14.24 29.08
C PRO A 485 -2.40 13.36 27.83
N THR A 486 -2.44 12.05 28.04
CA THR A 486 -2.83 11.10 27.01
C THR A 486 -4.34 11.19 26.75
N PRO A 487 -4.78 11.17 25.48
CA PRO A 487 -6.20 11.11 25.14
C PRO A 487 -6.77 9.72 25.47
N PRO A 488 -8.06 9.59 25.81
CA PRO A 488 -8.62 8.32 26.21
C PRO A 488 -8.82 7.40 25.00
N THR A 489 -8.17 6.23 25.05
CA THR A 489 -8.51 5.07 24.22
C THR A 489 -9.73 4.38 24.84
N PHE A 490 -10.91 4.59 24.27
CA PHE A 490 -12.10 3.81 24.61
C PHE A 490 -12.15 2.56 23.73
N HIS A 491 -12.16 1.40 24.39
CA HIS A 491 -12.46 0.10 23.81
C HIS A 491 -13.87 0.09 23.22
N LEU A 492 -14.01 -0.44 22.00
CA LEU A 492 -15.29 -0.68 21.33
C LEU A 492 -15.41 -2.18 21.03
N HIS A 493 -16.38 -2.83 21.67
CA HIS A 493 -17.21 -3.93 21.18
C HIS A 493 -18.30 -4.21 22.25
N PRO A 494 -19.42 -4.86 21.93
CA PRO A 494 -20.45 -4.57 20.93
C PRO A 494 -21.86 -4.46 21.59
N GLU A 495 -22.89 -4.18 20.78
CA GLU A 495 -24.34 -4.25 21.10
C GLU A 495 -24.99 -3.24 22.07
N ARG A 496 -25.85 -2.35 21.52
CA ARG A 496 -27.32 -2.24 21.78
C ARG A 496 -27.86 -0.82 21.50
N SER A 497 -28.72 -0.77 20.49
CA SER A 497 -30.01 -0.06 20.40
C SER A 497 -30.32 1.11 21.36
N ARG A 498 -30.45 2.34 20.81
CA ARG A 498 -31.64 3.21 20.97
C ARG A 498 -31.58 4.45 20.08
N ALA A 499 -32.64 4.68 19.32
CA ALA A 499 -32.97 5.93 18.62
C ALA A 499 -33.76 6.89 19.57
N PRO A 500 -34.40 7.99 19.08
CA PRO A 500 -33.82 9.29 18.68
C PRO A 500 -34.47 10.49 19.42
N ALA A 501 -33.89 11.70 19.35
CA ALA A 501 -34.54 13.01 19.59
C ALA A 501 -33.57 14.14 19.20
N PHE A 502 -33.85 14.92 18.14
CA PHE A 502 -34.56 16.22 18.12
C PHE A 502 -33.70 17.43 18.53
N GLU A 503 -33.47 18.32 17.55
CA GLU A 503 -33.36 19.81 17.59
C GLU A 503 -32.54 20.25 16.35
N ALA A 504 -33.15 20.60 15.22
CA ALA A 504 -33.83 21.88 14.92
C ALA A 504 -32.92 23.11 15.09
N ASN A 505 -32.35 23.58 13.97
CA ASN A 505 -32.02 25.00 13.79
C ASN A 505 -32.26 25.39 12.33
N LEU A 506 -33.40 26.05 12.13
CA LEU A 506 -33.79 26.79 10.94
C LEU A 506 -33.12 28.17 10.97
N SER A 507 -32.58 28.63 9.84
CA SER A 507 -32.43 30.07 9.60
C SER A 507 -33.17 30.45 8.32
N ASN A 508 -34.36 31.01 8.50
CA ASN A 508 -35.10 31.76 7.50
C ASN A 508 -34.55 33.18 7.41
N VAL A 509 -34.29 33.67 6.20
CA VAL A 509 -34.44 35.10 5.88
C VAL A 509 -35.27 35.19 4.61
N VAL A 510 -36.53 35.58 4.79
CA VAL A 510 -37.46 36.06 3.77
C VAL A 510 -37.74 37.53 4.07
N ARG A 511 -37.67 38.38 3.03
CA ARG A 511 -38.49 39.58 2.71
C ARG A 511 -37.73 40.31 1.58
N SER A 512 -38.33 40.74 0.48
CA SER A 512 -39.68 41.30 0.31
C SER A 512 -40.15 41.26 -1.15
N ARG A 513 -41.47 41.10 -1.31
CA ARG A 513 -42.25 41.44 -2.50
C ARG A 513 -42.26 42.95 -2.74
N THR A 514 -42.13 43.37 -4.00
CA THR A 514 -42.75 44.61 -4.51
C THR A 514 -43.40 44.33 -5.85
N LEU A 515 -44.71 44.58 -5.87
CA LEU A 515 -45.60 44.63 -7.02
C LEU A 515 -45.21 45.81 -7.93
N ALA A 516 -45.22 45.59 -9.25
CA ALA A 516 -45.36 46.66 -10.24
C ALA A 516 -46.37 46.23 -11.31
N ARG A 517 -47.52 46.90 -11.28
CA ARG A 517 -48.52 46.98 -12.36
C ARG A 517 -47.89 47.66 -13.59
N GLY A 518 -48.24 47.20 -14.79
CA GLY A 518 -47.87 47.94 -16.02
C GLY A 518 -48.37 47.35 -17.33
N LYS A 519 -49.67 47.56 -17.61
CA LYS A 519 -50.34 47.76 -18.93
C LYS A 519 -50.13 46.74 -20.08
N MET A 520 -51.25 46.15 -20.51
CA MET A 520 -51.50 45.68 -21.88
C MET A 520 -51.39 46.85 -22.87
N ASN A 521 -50.74 46.62 -24.01
CA ASN A 521 -50.97 47.40 -25.23
C ASN A 521 -51.41 46.44 -26.33
N LEU A 522 -52.62 46.67 -26.84
CA LEU A 522 -53.18 46.09 -28.06
C LEU A 522 -52.50 46.70 -29.29
N ALA A 523 -52.37 45.85 -30.31
CA ALA A 523 -52.31 46.11 -31.76
C ALA A 523 -51.67 47.41 -32.30
N ARG A 524 -50.68 47.22 -33.18
CA ARG A 524 -50.64 47.94 -34.47
C ARG A 524 -50.37 46.93 -35.57
N MET A 525 -51.35 46.82 -36.46
CA MET A 525 -51.17 46.34 -37.82
C MET A 525 -50.34 47.39 -38.56
N ASP A 526 -49.27 46.96 -39.20
CA ASP A 526 -48.75 47.51 -40.46
C ASP A 526 -48.29 46.31 -41.30
#